data_AF-A0A9Q1RJY1-F1
#
_entry.id   AF-A0A9Q1RJY1-F1
#
_cell.length_a   1.000
_cell.length_b   1.000
_cell.length_c   1.000
_cell.angle_alpha   90.00
_cell.angle_beta   90.00
_cell.angle_gamma   90.00
#
_symmetry.space_group_name_H-M   'P 1'
#
loop_
_entity.id
_entity.type
_entity.pdbx_description
1 polymer ?
#
loop_
_entity_poly.entity_id
_entity_poly.type
_entity_poly.pdbx_seq_one_letter_code
_entity_poly.pdbx_strand_id
1 'polypeptide(L)'
;MAYNLCSYKNDHKTKYLGRPYGRVSRNMLKLKLLNSCFENRVNFYKAKVWEVKHEEFESSIVCDDGRKIKGSLIVDASGFASPFIEYDKPRNHGYQIAHGILAEVDSHPFDLDKMVLMDWRDSHLGNEPYLRMNNAKEPTFLYAMPFDRNLVFLEETSLVSRPVLSYMEVKRRMVARLRHMGIKVRSVIEEEKCVIPMGGPLPRIPQNVMAIGGNSGIVHPSTGYMVARSMALAPILAETIAEGLGSPRMIRGSQLYHKVWNGLWPLEKRGVRECYSFGMETLLKLDLKGTRRLFDAFFDLDPKYWQGFLSSRLSVKELAILSLCLFGHASNLARLDIVTKCSVPLVKMIGNLAVESL
;
A
#
# COMPACT_ATOMS: atom_id res chain seq x y z
N MET A 1 8.91 -10.79 -15.60
CA MET A 1 8.54 -10.13 -16.86
C MET A 1 8.34 -8.65 -16.58
N ALA A 2 8.86 -7.77 -17.45
CA ALA A 2 8.76 -6.32 -17.30
C ALA A 2 7.90 -5.75 -18.42
N TYR A 3 6.98 -4.84 -18.09
CA TYR A 3 5.98 -4.29 -19.00
C TYR A 3 6.07 -2.78 -19.09
N ASN A 4 5.69 -2.21 -20.23
CA ASN A 4 5.45 -0.78 -20.35
C ASN A 4 4.13 -0.41 -19.65
N LEU A 5 4.16 0.57 -18.75
CA LEU A 5 2.97 1.00 -18.03
C LEU A 5 2.07 1.92 -18.86
N CYS A 6 0.77 1.65 -18.86
CA CYS A 6 -0.25 2.58 -19.35
C CYS A 6 -1.42 2.76 -18.38
N SER A 7 -2.16 3.85 -18.52
CA SER A 7 -3.39 4.13 -17.76
C SER A 7 -4.49 4.62 -18.69
N TYR A 8 -5.73 4.19 -18.43
CA TYR A 8 -6.90 4.61 -19.18
C TYR A 8 -7.79 5.48 -18.30
N LYS A 9 -8.00 6.73 -18.75
CA LYS A 9 -8.85 7.69 -18.03
C LYS A 9 -10.32 7.52 -18.41
N ASN A 10 -10.57 7.41 -19.71
CA ASN A 10 -11.85 7.20 -20.35
C ASN A 10 -11.63 6.44 -21.68
N ASP A 11 -12.71 6.14 -22.41
CA ASP A 11 -12.63 5.34 -23.64
C ASP A 11 -11.80 5.98 -24.77
N HIS A 12 -11.45 7.27 -24.66
CA HIS A 12 -10.74 8.02 -25.70
C HIS A 12 -9.32 8.47 -25.30
N LYS A 13 -8.89 8.24 -24.05
CA LYS A 13 -7.61 8.76 -23.53
C LYS A 13 -6.80 7.68 -22.84
N THR A 14 -5.67 7.35 -23.47
CA THR A 14 -4.60 6.47 -22.97
C THR A 14 -3.36 7.28 -22.66
N LYS A 15 -2.73 7.02 -21.50
CA LYS A 15 -1.43 7.59 -21.13
C LYS A 15 -0.38 6.49 -21.01
N TYR A 16 0.82 6.75 -21.53
CA TYR A 16 1.99 5.88 -21.41
C TYR A 16 2.93 6.45 -20.35
N LEU A 17 3.28 5.66 -19.33
CA LEU A 17 3.96 6.15 -18.13
C LEU A 17 5.48 5.91 -18.14
N GLY A 18 6.05 5.34 -19.22
CA GLY A 18 7.50 5.25 -19.42
C GLY A 18 8.29 4.58 -18.27
N ARG A 19 7.62 3.73 -17.48
CA ARG A 19 8.22 3.05 -16.32
C ARG A 19 7.92 1.56 -16.39
N PRO A 20 8.91 0.68 -16.16
CA PRO A 20 8.68 -0.74 -16.14
C PRO A 20 7.87 -1.16 -14.91
N TYR A 21 6.98 -2.13 -15.11
CA TYR A 21 6.27 -2.82 -14.03
C TYR A 21 6.55 -4.32 -14.10
N GLY A 22 6.77 -4.94 -12.94
CA GLY A 22 7.05 -6.36 -12.84
C GLY A 22 6.27 -7.00 -11.71
N ARG A 23 5.64 -8.15 -12.01
CA ARG A 23 5.08 -9.05 -11.00
C ARG A 23 6.15 -10.04 -10.57
N VAL A 24 6.22 -10.30 -9.27
CA VAL A 24 7.12 -11.29 -8.68
C VAL A 24 6.28 -12.43 -8.11
N SER A 25 6.69 -13.68 -8.34
CA SER A 25 6.06 -14.82 -7.68
C SER A 25 6.26 -14.71 -6.17
N ARG A 26 5.16 -14.54 -5.43
CA ARG A 26 5.16 -14.44 -3.96
C ARG A 26 5.82 -15.65 -3.32
N ASN A 27 5.53 -16.84 -3.84
CA ASN A 27 6.05 -18.10 -3.30
C ASN A 27 7.56 -18.21 -3.54
N MET A 28 8.03 -17.93 -4.75
CA MET A 28 9.46 -17.98 -5.06
C MET A 28 10.26 -16.92 -4.31
N LEU A 29 9.72 -15.69 -4.19
CA LEU A 29 10.36 -14.64 -3.40
C LEU A 29 10.45 -15.03 -1.92
N LYS A 30 9.36 -15.54 -1.34
CA LYS A 30 9.34 -16.01 0.05
C LYS A 30 10.33 -17.15 0.26
N LEU A 31 10.33 -18.16 -0.60
CA LEU A 31 11.27 -19.29 -0.52
C LEU A 31 12.72 -18.81 -0.61
N LYS A 32 13.03 -17.90 -1.54
CA LYS A 32 14.37 -17.32 -1.67
C LYS A 32 14.81 -16.61 -0.37
N LEU A 33 13.93 -15.81 0.23
CA LEU A 33 14.23 -15.11 1.49
C LEU A 33 14.39 -16.08 2.66
N LEU A 34 13.55 -17.11 2.78
CA LEU A 34 13.65 -18.13 3.82
C LEU A 34 14.92 -18.97 3.69
N ASN A 35 15.30 -19.35 2.47
CA ASN A 35 16.55 -20.06 2.21
C ASN A 35 17.75 -19.22 2.62
N SER A 36 17.74 -17.92 2.28
CA SER A 36 18.81 -17.01 2.71
C SER A 36 18.90 -16.89 4.24
N CYS A 37 17.77 -16.84 4.94
CA CYS A 37 17.75 -16.90 6.42
C CYS A 37 18.33 -18.22 6.95
N PHE A 38 17.97 -19.36 6.35
CA PHE A 38 18.49 -20.68 6.73
C PHE A 38 20.02 -20.77 6.54
N GLU A 39 20.54 -20.32 5.40
CA GLU A 39 21.98 -20.24 5.12
C GLU A 39 22.73 -19.36 6.13
N ASN A 40 22.06 -18.33 6.66
CA ASN A 40 22.57 -17.45 7.72
C ASN A 40 22.20 -17.93 9.14
N ARG A 41 21.90 -19.23 9.31
CA ARG A 41 21.68 -19.91 10.61
C ARG A 41 20.50 -19.37 11.41
N VAL A 42 19.48 -18.80 10.76
CA VAL A 42 18.22 -18.46 11.41
C VAL A 42 17.47 -19.74 11.77
N ASN A 43 17.11 -19.89 13.05
CA ASN A 43 16.30 -21.00 13.51
C ASN A 43 14.82 -20.72 13.25
N PHE A 44 14.15 -21.64 12.58
CA PHE A 44 12.71 -21.57 12.34
C PHE A 44 11.95 -22.43 13.34
N TYR A 45 10.89 -21.87 13.90
CA TYR A 45 9.96 -22.57 14.77
C TYR A 45 8.53 -22.41 14.25
N LYS A 46 7.82 -23.53 14.06
CA LYS A 46 6.45 -23.53 13.54
C LYS A 46 5.47 -23.62 14.71
N ALA A 47 5.07 -22.47 15.22
CA ALA A 47 4.01 -22.31 16.21
C ALA A 47 3.36 -20.93 16.09
N LYS A 48 2.15 -20.74 16.64
CA LYS A 48 1.51 -19.42 16.72
C LYS A 48 1.92 -18.75 18.02
N VAL A 49 2.41 -17.51 17.94
CA VAL A 49 2.59 -16.68 19.13
C VAL A 49 1.21 -16.18 19.57
N TRP A 50 0.83 -16.43 20.82
CA TRP A 50 -0.42 -15.94 21.43
C TRP A 50 -0.20 -14.88 22.49
N GLU A 51 1.00 -14.80 23.08
CA GLU A 51 1.32 -13.87 24.17
C GLU A 51 2.76 -13.37 24.04
N VAL A 52 2.96 -12.09 24.36
CA VAL A 52 4.25 -11.42 24.42
C VAL A 52 4.41 -10.80 25.81
N LYS A 53 5.55 -11.05 26.47
CA LYS A 53 5.89 -10.52 27.80
C LYS A 53 7.19 -9.74 27.75
N HIS A 54 7.22 -8.62 28.46
CA HIS A 54 8.40 -7.77 28.59
C HIS A 54 8.77 -7.61 30.06
N GLU A 55 10.03 -7.90 30.34
CA GLU A 55 10.72 -7.60 31.59
C GLU A 55 11.79 -6.52 31.30
N GLU A 56 12.46 -6.01 32.34
CA GLU A 56 13.37 -4.85 32.20
C GLU A 56 14.49 -5.06 31.16
N PHE A 57 15.04 -6.27 31.10
CA PHE A 57 16.18 -6.60 30.20
C PHE A 57 15.91 -7.78 29.26
N GLU A 58 14.71 -8.35 29.29
CA GLU A 58 14.37 -9.55 28.54
C GLU A 58 12.94 -9.43 27.98
N SER A 59 12.73 -9.97 26.78
CA SER A 59 11.40 -10.18 26.23
C SER A 59 11.20 -11.67 25.99
N SER A 60 9.96 -12.14 26.12
CA SER A 60 9.64 -13.53 25.80
C SER A 60 8.32 -13.62 25.08
N ILE A 61 8.24 -14.62 24.21
CA ILE A 61 6.99 -15.05 23.58
C ILE A 61 6.55 -16.36 24.19
N VAL A 62 5.25 -16.54 24.29
CA VAL A 62 4.64 -17.84 24.53
C VAL A 62 4.00 -18.27 23.22
N CYS A 63 4.13 -19.55 22.88
CA CYS A 63 3.52 -20.17 21.72
C CYS A 63 2.26 -20.94 22.12
N ASP A 64 1.39 -21.23 21.13
CA ASP A 64 0.17 -22.02 21.29
C ASP A 64 0.41 -23.48 21.69
N ASP A 65 1.63 -23.98 21.48
CA ASP A 65 2.09 -25.28 21.97
C ASP A 65 2.68 -25.24 23.40
N GLY A 66 2.57 -24.10 24.08
CA GLY A 66 3.06 -23.88 25.45
C GLY A 66 4.55 -23.54 25.54
N ARG A 67 5.30 -23.54 24.43
CA ARG A 67 6.73 -23.22 24.45
C ARG A 67 6.95 -21.74 24.76
N LYS A 68 7.87 -21.46 25.68
CA LYS A 68 8.36 -20.10 25.95
C LYS A 68 9.70 -19.89 25.27
N ILE A 69 9.82 -18.85 24.46
CA ILE A 69 11.07 -18.47 23.79
C ILE A 69 11.46 -17.08 24.28
N LYS A 70 12.71 -16.95 24.74
CA LYS A 70 13.29 -15.72 25.28
C LYS A 70 14.14 -15.03 24.21
N GLY A 71 14.18 -13.69 24.24
CA GLY A 71 14.97 -12.89 23.32
C GLY A 71 15.20 -11.48 23.84
N SER A 72 16.26 -10.83 23.36
CA SER A 72 16.56 -9.42 23.70
C SER A 72 15.67 -8.42 22.96
N LEU A 73 15.07 -8.84 21.84
CA LEU A 73 14.19 -8.05 20.99
C LEU A 73 13.15 -8.96 20.34
N ILE A 74 11.90 -8.49 20.27
CA ILE A 74 10.82 -9.12 19.50
C ILE A 74 10.48 -8.22 18.31
N VAL A 75 10.55 -8.79 17.11
CA VAL A 75 10.14 -8.13 15.86
C VAL A 75 8.91 -8.85 15.32
N ASP A 76 7.78 -8.16 15.35
CA ASP A 76 6.51 -8.63 14.81
C ASP A 76 6.38 -8.29 13.32
N ALA A 77 6.56 -9.32 12.50
CA ALA A 77 6.37 -9.28 11.04
C ALA A 77 5.07 -9.97 10.58
N SER A 78 4.09 -10.17 11.47
CA SER A 78 2.87 -10.94 11.18
C SER A 78 1.82 -10.19 10.34
N GLY A 79 1.99 -8.87 10.16
CA GLY A 79 1.12 -8.03 9.34
C GLY A 79 0.00 -7.35 10.13
N PHE A 80 -0.95 -6.72 9.41
CA PHE A 80 -1.89 -5.75 10.00
C PHE A 80 -2.87 -6.33 11.04
N ALA A 81 -3.06 -7.65 11.04
CA ALA A 81 -3.95 -8.39 11.94
C ALA A 81 -3.29 -8.74 13.28
N SER A 82 -2.02 -8.37 13.47
CA SER A 82 -1.32 -8.61 14.74
C SER A 82 -1.99 -7.88 15.91
N PRO A 83 -2.18 -8.54 17.07
CA PRO A 83 -2.62 -7.90 18.30
C PRO A 83 -1.47 -7.30 19.13
N PHE A 84 -0.20 -7.52 18.75
CA PHE A 84 0.95 -7.20 19.62
C PHE A 84 1.44 -5.75 19.50
N ILE A 85 0.90 -4.99 18.54
CA ILE A 85 1.31 -3.60 18.30
C ILE A 85 0.30 -2.65 18.91
N GLU A 86 0.79 -1.79 19.78
CA GLU A 86 0.00 -0.79 20.49
C GLU A 86 -0.11 0.52 19.69
N TYR A 87 -1.24 1.22 19.85
CA TYR A 87 -1.55 2.49 19.18
C TYR A 87 -2.23 3.43 20.19
N ASP A 88 -1.80 4.70 20.25
CA ASP A 88 -2.39 5.71 21.16
C ASP A 88 -3.69 6.33 20.62
N LYS A 89 -3.99 6.10 19.34
CA LYS A 89 -5.14 6.69 18.64
C LYS A 89 -5.98 5.59 18.00
N PRO A 90 -7.30 5.79 17.86
CA PRO A 90 -8.15 4.87 17.12
C PRO A 90 -7.62 4.63 15.70
N ARG A 91 -7.65 3.37 15.27
CA ARG A 91 -7.19 2.89 13.96
C ARG A 91 -8.18 3.30 12.85
N ASN A 92 -8.23 4.61 12.55
CA ASN A 92 -9.09 5.21 11.51
C ASN A 92 -8.47 5.07 10.10
N HIS A 93 -8.35 3.84 9.62
CA HIS A 93 -7.76 3.52 8.32
C HIS A 93 -8.70 3.89 7.17
N GLY A 94 -8.12 4.26 6.02
CA GLY A 94 -8.77 4.01 4.73
C GLY A 94 -8.51 2.56 4.32
N TYR A 95 -9.33 1.99 3.44
CA TYR A 95 -9.14 0.62 2.98
C TYR A 95 -9.08 0.57 1.46
N GLN A 96 -8.03 -0.05 0.95
CA GLN A 96 -7.99 -0.55 -0.42
C GLN A 96 -8.51 -1.99 -0.41
N ILE A 97 -9.39 -2.32 -1.34
CA ILE A 97 -9.90 -3.68 -1.51
C ILE A 97 -9.86 -4.06 -2.99
N ALA A 98 -9.43 -5.29 -3.27
CA ALA A 98 -9.29 -5.78 -4.63
C ALA A 98 -9.77 -7.22 -4.79
N HIS A 99 -10.27 -7.53 -5.99
CA HIS A 99 -10.52 -8.88 -6.47
C HIS A 99 -9.67 -9.11 -7.72
N GLY A 100 -8.69 -10.00 -7.60
CA GLY A 100 -7.78 -10.37 -8.68
C GLY A 100 -7.95 -11.82 -9.12
N ILE A 101 -7.72 -12.08 -10.40
CA ILE A 101 -7.60 -13.43 -10.97
C ILE A 101 -6.42 -13.51 -11.94
N LEU A 102 -5.68 -14.61 -11.92
CA LEU A 102 -4.91 -15.07 -13.07
C LEU A 102 -5.75 -16.11 -13.79
N ALA A 103 -6.11 -15.87 -15.04
CA ALA A 103 -7.08 -16.70 -15.74
C ALA A 103 -6.65 -17.04 -17.16
N GLU A 104 -6.99 -18.25 -17.59
CA GLU A 104 -7.03 -18.58 -19.01
C GLU A 104 -8.37 -18.11 -19.58
N VAL A 105 -8.30 -17.43 -20.73
CA VAL A 105 -9.45 -16.81 -21.40
C VAL A 105 -9.48 -17.22 -22.87
N ASP A 106 -10.63 -17.11 -23.52
CA ASP A 106 -10.71 -17.30 -24.97
C ASP A 106 -9.79 -16.33 -25.72
N SER A 107 -9.86 -15.05 -25.34
CA SER A 107 -8.98 -13.96 -25.79
C SER A 107 -9.17 -12.74 -24.89
N HIS A 108 -8.26 -11.77 -24.97
CA HIS A 108 -8.39 -10.47 -24.32
C HIS A 108 -7.91 -9.33 -25.23
N PRO A 109 -8.36 -8.08 -25.00
CA PRO A 109 -7.99 -6.94 -25.85
C PRO A 109 -6.70 -6.21 -25.42
N PHE A 110 -6.02 -6.67 -24.36
CA PHE A 110 -4.81 -6.02 -23.85
C PHE A 110 -3.56 -6.36 -24.67
N ASP A 111 -2.69 -5.36 -24.88
CA ASP A 111 -1.40 -5.53 -25.56
C ASP A 111 -0.40 -6.32 -24.68
N LEU A 112 0.28 -7.31 -25.25
CA LEU A 112 1.19 -8.22 -24.52
C LEU A 112 2.43 -7.53 -23.92
N ASP A 113 2.83 -6.38 -24.45
CA ASP A 113 3.99 -5.61 -23.99
C ASP A 113 3.62 -4.55 -22.94
N LYS A 114 2.34 -4.46 -22.56
CA LYS A 114 1.83 -3.41 -21.67
C LYS A 114 1.18 -3.97 -20.41
N MET A 115 1.29 -3.19 -19.33
CA MET A 115 0.52 -3.39 -18.11
C MET A 115 -0.35 -2.17 -17.88
N VAL A 116 -1.66 -2.42 -17.78
CA VAL A 116 -2.66 -1.40 -17.46
C VAL A 116 -2.63 -1.19 -15.96
N LEU A 117 -2.12 -0.03 -15.52
CA LEU A 117 -1.98 0.31 -14.11
C LEU A 117 -3.31 0.78 -13.51
N MET A 118 -4.06 1.60 -14.21
CA MET A 118 -5.31 2.13 -13.67
C MET A 118 -6.26 2.40 -14.83
N ASP A 119 -7.18 1.48 -15.06
CA ASP A 119 -8.30 1.68 -15.99
C ASP A 119 -9.54 2.16 -15.23
N TRP A 120 -9.73 3.47 -15.25
CA TRP A 120 -10.87 4.14 -14.61
C TRP A 120 -12.13 4.14 -15.47
N ARG A 121 -12.14 3.55 -16.69
CA ARG A 121 -13.32 3.54 -17.59
C ARG A 121 -14.51 2.85 -16.92
N ASP A 122 -15.71 3.42 -17.10
CA ASP A 122 -16.97 2.97 -16.51
C ASP A 122 -18.06 2.69 -17.55
N SER A 123 -17.72 2.73 -18.85
CA SER A 123 -18.60 2.38 -19.97
C SER A 123 -19.16 0.96 -19.85
N HIS A 124 -18.40 0.05 -19.26
CA HIS A 124 -18.84 -1.31 -18.94
C HIS A 124 -20.04 -1.38 -17.99
N LEU A 125 -20.32 -0.32 -17.23
CA LEU A 125 -21.52 -0.20 -16.40
C LEU A 125 -22.73 0.32 -17.19
N GLY A 126 -22.58 0.48 -18.51
CA GLY A 126 -23.58 0.63 -19.57
C GLY A 126 -24.99 0.20 -19.18
N ASN A 127 -25.08 -1.11 -18.98
CA ASN A 127 -26.31 -1.86 -18.77
C ASN A 127 -26.46 -2.33 -17.32
N GLU A 128 -25.74 -1.69 -16.38
CA GLU A 128 -25.68 -2.06 -14.96
C GLU A 128 -26.05 -0.85 -14.09
N PRO A 129 -27.30 -0.34 -14.14
CA PRO A 129 -27.68 0.94 -13.53
C PRO A 129 -27.41 1.00 -12.02
N TYR A 130 -27.64 -0.11 -11.30
CA TYR A 130 -27.37 -0.21 -9.86
C TYR A 130 -25.88 -0.10 -9.54
N LEU A 131 -25.02 -0.77 -10.30
CA LEU A 131 -23.56 -0.70 -10.11
C LEU A 131 -23.01 0.67 -10.51
N ARG A 132 -23.55 1.28 -11.58
CA ARG A 132 -23.13 2.60 -12.06
C ARG A 132 -23.31 3.67 -11.00
N MET A 133 -24.47 3.71 -10.33
CA MET A 133 -24.76 4.74 -9.34
C MET A 133 -23.76 4.70 -8.16
N ASN A 134 -23.43 3.50 -7.69
CA ASN A 134 -22.46 3.32 -6.61
C ASN A 134 -21.03 3.61 -7.09
N ASN A 135 -20.66 3.14 -8.28
CA ASN A 135 -19.33 3.38 -8.85
C ASN A 135 -19.04 4.87 -9.10
N ALA A 136 -20.07 5.68 -9.37
CA ALA A 136 -19.91 7.12 -9.49
C ALA A 136 -19.39 7.76 -8.20
N LYS A 137 -19.81 7.25 -7.03
CA LYS A 137 -19.43 7.78 -5.70
C LYS A 137 -18.14 7.15 -5.18
N GLU A 138 -18.05 5.82 -5.24
CA GLU A 138 -16.90 5.04 -4.75
C GLU A 138 -16.36 4.20 -5.90
N PRO A 139 -15.52 4.80 -6.78
CA PRO A 139 -15.11 4.15 -8.01
C PRO A 139 -14.12 3.00 -7.78
N THR A 140 -14.19 2.01 -8.66
CA THR A 140 -13.13 1.01 -8.84
C THR A 140 -12.42 1.22 -10.17
N PHE A 141 -11.23 0.64 -10.29
CA PHE A 141 -10.45 0.61 -11.53
C PHE A 141 -9.89 -0.79 -11.75
N LEU A 142 -9.52 -1.09 -13.00
CA LEU A 142 -8.91 -2.37 -13.37
C LEU A 142 -7.38 -2.24 -13.52
N TYR A 143 -6.64 -3.17 -12.93
CA TYR A 143 -5.31 -3.59 -13.36
C TYR A 143 -5.43 -4.72 -14.37
N ALA A 144 -4.67 -4.68 -15.47
CA ALA A 144 -4.60 -5.77 -16.44
C ALA A 144 -3.15 -6.01 -16.88
N MET A 145 -2.73 -7.27 -16.81
CA MET A 145 -1.37 -7.70 -17.13
C MET A 145 -1.44 -9.01 -17.91
N PRO A 146 -1.41 -8.96 -19.25
CA PRO A 146 -1.44 -10.14 -20.10
C PRO A 146 -0.08 -10.84 -20.13
N PHE A 147 -0.08 -12.14 -19.95
CA PHE A 147 1.11 -13.01 -20.02
C PHE A 147 1.24 -13.67 -21.39
N ASP A 148 0.10 -13.97 -22.02
CA ASP A 148 -0.03 -14.49 -23.38
C ASP A 148 -1.44 -14.10 -23.90
N ARG A 149 -1.74 -14.32 -25.18
CA ARG A 149 -3.02 -14.00 -25.85
C ARG A 149 -4.26 -14.57 -25.14
N ASN A 150 -4.07 -15.66 -24.40
CA ASN A 150 -5.11 -16.38 -23.68
C ASN A 150 -4.84 -16.48 -22.17
N LEU A 151 -3.81 -15.83 -21.63
CA LEU A 151 -3.44 -15.90 -20.21
C LEU A 151 -3.23 -14.49 -19.67
N VAL A 152 -4.07 -14.07 -18.73
CA VAL A 152 -4.07 -12.67 -18.25
C VAL A 152 -4.34 -12.58 -16.76
N PHE A 153 -3.61 -11.69 -16.08
CA PHE A 153 -3.93 -11.26 -14.73
C PHE A 153 -4.82 -10.01 -14.79
N LEU A 154 -5.93 -10.04 -14.06
CA LEU A 154 -6.94 -8.99 -14.01
C LEU A 154 -7.27 -8.72 -12.55
N GLU A 155 -7.30 -7.46 -12.14
CA GLU A 155 -7.66 -7.10 -10.75
C GLU A 155 -8.51 -5.83 -10.72
N GLU A 156 -9.76 -5.96 -10.27
CA GLU A 156 -10.63 -4.81 -10.00
C GLU A 156 -10.40 -4.32 -8.57
N THR A 157 -10.09 -3.04 -8.42
CA THR A 157 -9.59 -2.45 -7.17
C THR A 157 -10.35 -1.18 -6.82
N SER A 158 -10.81 -1.08 -5.58
CA SER A 158 -11.22 0.19 -4.96
C SER A 158 -9.98 0.81 -4.33
N LEU A 159 -9.54 1.97 -4.86
CA LEU A 159 -8.28 2.61 -4.47
C LEU A 159 -8.22 2.88 -2.96
N VAL A 160 -9.23 3.58 -2.45
CA VAL A 160 -9.40 3.85 -1.03
C VAL A 160 -10.87 4.13 -0.74
N SER A 161 -11.39 3.56 0.34
CA SER A 161 -12.74 3.77 0.85
C SER A 161 -12.73 3.79 2.38
N ARG A 162 -13.68 4.51 2.97
CA ARG A 162 -13.92 4.51 4.41
C ARG A 162 -15.42 4.75 4.66
N PRO A 163 -16.20 3.74 5.10
CA PRO A 163 -15.80 2.35 5.41
C PRO A 163 -15.35 1.57 4.17
N VAL A 164 -14.81 0.35 4.38
CA VAL A 164 -14.35 -0.51 3.28
C VAL A 164 -15.50 -0.87 2.33
N LEU A 165 -15.27 -0.75 1.02
CA LEU A 165 -16.20 -1.20 0.00
C LEU A 165 -16.42 -2.72 0.09
N SER A 166 -17.64 -3.18 -0.16
CA SER A 166 -17.96 -4.62 -0.13
C SER A 166 -17.15 -5.40 -1.17
N TYR A 167 -16.55 -6.51 -0.75
CA TYR A 167 -15.85 -7.43 -1.66
C TYR A 167 -16.76 -7.93 -2.80
N MET A 168 -18.05 -8.16 -2.51
CA MET A 168 -19.01 -8.60 -3.53
C MET A 168 -19.34 -7.51 -4.54
N GLU A 169 -19.35 -6.24 -4.13
CA GLU A 169 -19.50 -5.12 -5.05
C GLU A 169 -18.33 -5.08 -6.05
N VAL A 170 -17.09 -5.18 -5.56
CA VAL A 170 -15.87 -5.20 -6.40
C VAL A 170 -15.92 -6.37 -7.39
N LYS A 171 -16.26 -7.58 -6.92
CA LYS A 171 -16.37 -8.77 -7.77
C LYS A 171 -17.46 -8.62 -8.84
N ARG A 172 -18.63 -8.05 -8.51
CA ARG A 172 -19.71 -7.79 -9.48
C ARG A 172 -19.28 -6.78 -10.55
N ARG A 173 -18.55 -5.73 -10.18
CA ARG A 173 -18.00 -4.74 -11.14
C ARG A 173 -16.99 -5.38 -12.08
N MET A 174 -16.11 -6.23 -11.56
CA MET A 174 -15.20 -7.03 -12.40
C MET A 174 -15.98 -7.89 -13.40
N VAL A 175 -16.98 -8.65 -12.96
CA VAL A 175 -17.82 -9.49 -13.84
C VAL A 175 -18.51 -8.67 -14.93
N ALA A 176 -19.07 -7.50 -14.58
CA ALA A 176 -19.66 -6.59 -15.56
C ALA A 176 -18.62 -6.12 -16.59
N ARG A 177 -17.41 -5.79 -16.13
CA ARG A 177 -16.30 -5.39 -17.01
C ARG A 177 -15.88 -6.49 -17.96
N LEU A 178 -15.66 -7.71 -17.48
CA LEU A 178 -15.24 -8.84 -18.32
C LEU A 178 -16.27 -9.15 -19.40
N ARG A 179 -17.56 -9.17 -19.03
CA ARG A 179 -18.67 -9.36 -19.97
C ARG A 179 -18.73 -8.26 -21.03
N HIS A 180 -18.58 -7.00 -20.63
CA HIS A 180 -18.55 -5.87 -21.56
C HIS A 180 -17.38 -5.95 -22.55
N MET A 181 -16.21 -6.41 -22.09
CA MET A 181 -15.02 -6.57 -22.91
C MET A 181 -15.01 -7.87 -23.73
N GLY A 182 -16.04 -8.72 -23.61
CA GLY A 182 -16.10 -10.03 -24.28
C GLY A 182 -15.08 -11.05 -23.76
N ILE A 183 -14.48 -10.83 -22.59
CA ILE A 183 -13.50 -11.74 -21.98
C ILE A 183 -14.25 -12.92 -21.37
N LYS A 184 -14.10 -14.10 -21.99
CA LYS A 184 -14.67 -15.36 -21.52
C LYS A 184 -13.60 -16.15 -20.77
N VAL A 185 -13.77 -16.30 -19.47
CA VAL A 185 -12.87 -17.08 -18.60
C VAL A 185 -13.13 -18.56 -18.80
N ARG A 186 -12.08 -19.31 -19.17
CA ARG A 186 -12.10 -20.77 -19.26
C ARG A 186 -11.75 -21.41 -17.93
N SER A 187 -10.69 -20.92 -17.30
CA SER A 187 -10.17 -21.43 -16.04
C SER A 187 -9.57 -20.29 -15.23
N VAL A 188 -9.65 -20.37 -13.90
CA VAL A 188 -8.97 -19.46 -12.98
C VAL A 188 -7.82 -20.25 -12.35
N ILE A 189 -6.59 -19.81 -12.60
CA ILE A 189 -5.36 -20.43 -12.09
C ILE A 189 -5.08 -19.93 -10.67
N GLU A 190 -5.29 -18.63 -10.43
CA GLU A 190 -5.12 -18.00 -9.11
C GLU A 190 -6.28 -17.03 -8.85
N GLU A 191 -6.79 -17.00 -7.63
CA GLU A 191 -7.72 -15.96 -7.13
C GLU A 191 -7.04 -15.19 -5.99
N GLU A 192 -7.07 -13.86 -6.07
CA GLU A 192 -6.51 -12.96 -5.08
C GLU A 192 -7.64 -12.11 -4.46
N LYS A 193 -7.79 -12.21 -3.13
CA LYS A 193 -8.63 -11.31 -2.33
C LYS A 193 -7.72 -10.47 -1.46
N CYS A 194 -7.72 -9.15 -1.70
CA CYS A 194 -6.83 -8.24 -1.02
C CYS A 194 -7.62 -7.20 -0.21
N VAL A 195 -7.23 -6.98 1.04
CA VAL A 195 -7.68 -5.85 1.85
C VAL A 195 -6.43 -5.24 2.49
N ILE A 196 -6.19 -3.97 2.20
CA ILE A 196 -5.02 -3.23 2.69
C ILE A 196 -5.52 -2.07 3.55
N PRO A 197 -5.29 -2.09 4.87
CA PRO A 197 -5.45 -0.91 5.71
C PRO A 197 -4.42 0.14 5.32
N MET A 198 -4.87 1.34 5.01
CA MET A 198 -4.06 2.45 4.56
C MET A 198 -4.19 3.66 5.49
N GLY A 199 -3.08 4.37 5.68
CA GLY A 199 -3.05 5.51 6.60
C GLY A 199 -3.23 5.07 8.05
N GLY A 200 -4.14 5.74 8.76
CA GLY A 200 -4.29 5.58 10.21
C GLY A 200 -3.09 6.12 11.01
N PRO A 201 -3.15 6.04 12.35
CA PRO A 201 -2.04 6.48 13.20
C PRO A 201 -0.84 5.55 13.03
N LEU A 202 0.35 6.09 13.27
CA LEU A 202 1.52 5.27 13.53
C LEU A 202 1.32 4.43 14.81
N PRO A 203 1.99 3.27 14.94
CA PRO A 203 2.13 2.60 16.23
C PRO A 203 2.63 3.56 17.31
N ARG A 204 2.32 3.30 18.59
CA ARG A 204 2.93 4.03 19.70
C ARG A 204 4.44 3.89 19.62
N ILE A 205 5.16 5.00 19.59
CA ILE A 205 6.63 4.99 19.47
C ILE A 205 7.21 5.85 20.61
N PRO A 206 8.07 5.29 21.49
CA PRO A 206 8.51 3.90 21.54
C PRO A 206 7.48 2.93 22.15
N GLN A 207 7.64 1.64 21.87
CA GLN A 207 6.95 0.53 22.56
C GLN A 207 7.85 -0.71 22.58
N ASN A 208 7.57 -1.65 23.48
CA ASN A 208 8.42 -2.82 23.75
C ASN A 208 8.24 -3.98 22.75
N VAL A 209 7.53 -3.79 21.65
CA VAL A 209 7.52 -4.71 20.50
C VAL A 209 7.90 -3.90 19.27
N MET A 210 8.83 -4.40 18.46
CA MET A 210 9.15 -3.76 17.19
C MET A 210 8.24 -4.33 16.09
N ALA A 211 7.74 -3.49 15.18
CA ALA A 211 6.94 -3.94 14.04
C ALA A 211 7.69 -3.78 12.72
N ILE A 212 7.48 -4.68 11.76
CA ILE A 212 7.88 -4.47 10.36
C ILE A 212 6.80 -4.99 9.40
N GLY A 213 6.49 -4.22 8.36
CA GLY A 213 5.47 -4.59 7.37
C GLY A 213 4.11 -3.99 7.68
N GLY A 214 3.03 -4.79 7.54
CA GLY A 214 1.65 -4.28 7.51
C GLY A 214 1.13 -3.66 8.81
N ASN A 215 1.80 -3.91 9.93
CA ASN A 215 1.51 -3.35 11.26
C ASN A 215 2.41 -2.16 11.62
N SER A 216 3.50 -1.92 10.88
CA SER A 216 4.52 -0.93 11.25
C SER A 216 4.25 0.47 10.68
N GLY A 217 3.10 0.68 10.01
CA GLY A 217 2.69 1.97 9.46
C GLY A 217 3.36 2.35 8.14
N ILE A 218 4.17 1.46 7.54
CA ILE A 218 4.96 1.73 6.33
C ILE A 218 4.16 1.57 5.03
N VAL A 219 2.96 0.97 5.08
CA VAL A 219 2.02 0.92 3.95
C VAL A 219 1.81 2.35 3.44
N HIS A 220 2.02 2.58 2.16
CA HIS A 220 1.83 3.90 1.55
C HIS A 220 0.35 4.32 1.66
N PRO A 221 0.00 5.39 2.39
CA PRO A 221 -1.40 5.75 2.65
C PRO A 221 -2.25 5.95 1.39
N SER A 222 -1.69 6.51 0.31
CA SER A 222 -2.46 6.80 -0.91
C SER A 222 -2.47 5.70 -1.98
N THR A 223 -1.68 4.63 -1.83
CA THR A 223 -1.50 3.61 -2.89
C THR A 223 -1.58 2.17 -2.39
N GLY A 224 -1.35 1.93 -1.10
CA GLY A 224 -1.26 0.59 -0.53
C GLY A 224 0.10 -0.09 -0.76
N TYR A 225 1.03 0.54 -1.49
CA TYR A 225 2.34 -0.05 -1.81
C TYR A 225 3.21 -0.18 -0.56
N MET A 226 3.83 -1.36 -0.39
CA MET A 226 4.60 -1.67 0.82
C MET A 226 5.83 -2.56 0.56
N VAL A 227 5.76 -3.51 -0.38
CA VAL A 227 6.79 -4.56 -0.53
C VAL A 227 8.18 -3.97 -0.77
N ALA A 228 8.34 -3.12 -1.80
CA ALA A 228 9.64 -2.53 -2.12
C ALA A 228 10.18 -1.66 -0.97
N ARG A 229 9.29 -0.91 -0.30
CA ARG A 229 9.65 -0.09 0.86
C ARG A 229 10.11 -0.95 2.04
N SER A 230 9.44 -2.08 2.29
CA SER A 230 9.82 -3.02 3.35
C SER A 230 11.20 -3.62 3.09
N MET A 231 11.47 -4.02 1.84
CA MET A 231 12.76 -4.56 1.44
C MET A 231 13.89 -3.52 1.56
N ALA A 232 13.61 -2.24 1.30
CA ALA A 232 14.58 -1.16 1.48
C ALA A 232 14.86 -0.81 2.95
N LEU A 233 13.85 -0.94 3.83
CA LEU A 233 13.97 -0.62 5.26
C LEU A 233 14.54 -1.79 6.09
N ALA A 234 14.33 -3.04 5.65
CA ALA A 234 14.82 -4.23 6.34
C ALA A 234 16.33 -4.20 6.68
N PRO A 235 17.26 -3.87 5.75
CA PRO A 235 18.69 -3.81 6.07
C PRO A 235 19.02 -2.70 7.08
N ILE A 236 18.38 -1.53 6.96
CA ILE A 236 18.58 -0.40 7.90
C ILE A 236 18.19 -0.81 9.33
N LEU A 237 17.06 -1.52 9.48
CA LEU A 237 16.64 -2.02 10.78
C LEU A 237 17.54 -3.14 11.30
N ALA A 238 17.94 -4.07 10.44
CA ALA A 238 18.84 -5.15 10.82
C ALA A 238 20.18 -4.60 11.34
N GLU A 239 20.74 -3.58 10.67
CA GLU A 239 21.96 -2.89 11.09
C GLU A 239 21.77 -2.16 12.42
N THR A 240 20.67 -1.41 12.58
CA THR A 240 20.34 -0.73 13.84
C THR A 240 20.24 -1.71 15.02
N ILE A 241 19.65 -2.88 14.79
CA ILE A 241 19.54 -3.97 15.78
C ILE A 241 20.92 -4.56 16.08
N ALA A 242 21.70 -4.87 15.05
CA ALA A 242 23.04 -5.44 15.18
C ALA A 242 23.98 -4.51 15.96
N GLU A 243 23.98 -3.21 15.67
CA GLU A 243 24.74 -2.21 16.44
C GLU A 243 24.30 -2.16 17.91
N GLY A 244 22.98 -2.16 18.17
CA GLY A 244 22.46 -2.07 19.52
C GLY A 244 22.86 -3.27 20.38
N LEU A 245 22.77 -4.46 19.81
CA LEU A 245 23.09 -5.73 20.48
C LEU A 245 24.60 -6.04 20.49
N GLY A 246 25.36 -5.54 19.51
CA GLY A 246 26.78 -5.84 19.31
C GLY A 246 27.75 -4.79 19.85
N SER A 247 27.29 -3.62 20.30
CA SER A 247 28.21 -2.59 20.80
C SER A 247 28.87 -2.96 22.14
N PRO A 248 30.06 -2.41 22.47
CA PRO A 248 30.71 -2.61 23.77
C PRO A 248 29.85 -2.19 24.97
N ARG A 249 28.88 -1.28 24.75
CA ARG A 249 27.82 -0.93 25.70
C ARG A 249 26.49 -1.44 25.17
N MET A 250 26.35 -2.76 25.10
CA MET A 250 25.12 -3.44 24.67
C MET A 250 23.89 -2.79 25.31
N ILE A 251 22.97 -2.28 24.47
CA ILE A 251 21.70 -1.73 24.93
C ILE A 251 20.62 -2.81 24.89
N ARG A 252 19.77 -2.86 25.90
CA ARG A 252 18.69 -3.85 26.05
C ARG A 252 17.39 -3.18 26.48
N GLY A 253 16.31 -3.94 26.46
CA GLY A 253 14.99 -3.49 26.90
C GLY A 253 14.52 -2.26 26.14
N SER A 254 13.86 -1.34 26.84
CA SER A 254 13.23 -0.15 26.25
C SER A 254 14.18 0.73 25.43
N GLN A 255 15.47 0.80 25.81
CA GLN A 255 16.46 1.60 25.08
C GLN A 255 16.73 1.04 23.68
N LEU A 256 16.84 -0.29 23.56
CA LEU A 256 17.00 -0.96 22.27
C LEU A 256 15.77 -0.76 21.40
N TYR A 257 14.56 -0.99 21.94
CA TYR A 257 13.32 -0.76 21.20
C TYR A 257 13.20 0.69 20.70
N HIS A 258 13.53 1.67 21.55
CA HIS A 258 13.51 3.08 21.15
C HIS A 258 14.48 3.37 20.01
N LYS A 259 15.72 2.86 20.06
CA LYS A 259 16.70 3.01 18.97
C LYS A 259 16.18 2.41 17.66
N VAL A 260 15.64 1.19 17.72
CA VAL A 260 15.16 0.47 16.52
C VAL A 260 13.90 1.12 15.93
N TRP A 261 12.97 1.59 16.76
CA TRP A 261 11.80 2.35 16.30
C TRP A 261 12.18 3.68 15.66
N ASN A 262 13.17 4.40 16.21
CA ASN A 262 13.68 5.63 15.61
C ASN A 262 14.41 5.37 14.29
N GLY A 263 15.02 4.19 14.10
CA GLY A 263 15.55 3.75 12.81
C GLY A 263 14.46 3.58 11.74
N LEU A 264 13.26 3.13 12.12
CA LEU A 264 12.13 2.99 11.19
C LEU A 264 11.39 4.31 10.92
N TRP A 265 11.14 5.07 11.97
CA TRP A 265 10.34 6.30 11.95
C TRP A 265 11.11 7.48 12.55
N PRO A 266 12.20 7.92 11.92
CA PRO A 266 12.81 9.19 12.26
C PRO A 266 11.83 10.33 11.94
N LEU A 267 11.96 11.46 12.65
CA LEU A 267 11.02 12.59 12.59
C LEU A 267 10.68 13.03 11.15
N GLU A 268 11.70 13.15 10.30
CA GLU A 268 11.51 13.51 8.88
C GLU A 268 10.57 12.54 8.14
N LYS A 269 10.72 11.23 8.39
CA LYS A 269 9.88 10.20 7.74
C LYS A 269 8.46 10.19 8.27
N ARG A 270 8.24 10.62 9.51
CA ARG A 270 6.89 10.84 10.06
C ARG A 270 6.21 12.01 9.33
N GLY A 271 6.92 13.12 9.13
CA GLY A 271 6.39 14.25 8.35
C GLY A 271 6.08 13.90 6.89
N VAL A 272 6.98 13.16 6.22
CA VAL A 272 6.71 12.64 4.86
C VAL A 272 5.47 11.76 4.83
N ARG A 273 5.27 10.90 5.85
CA ARG A 273 4.08 10.05 5.95
C ARG A 273 2.81 10.88 6.11
N GLU A 274 2.83 11.97 6.88
CA GLU A 274 1.68 12.85 7.02
C GLU A 274 1.25 13.47 5.68
N CYS A 275 2.20 13.83 4.82
CA CYS A 275 1.89 14.28 3.45
C CYS A 275 1.23 13.18 2.59
N TYR A 276 1.63 11.91 2.75
CA TYR A 276 0.94 10.81 2.07
C TYR A 276 -0.45 10.53 2.66
N SER A 277 -0.60 10.65 3.98
CA SER A 277 -1.90 10.55 4.66
C SER A 277 -2.85 11.65 4.18
N PHE A 278 -2.36 12.87 3.97
CA PHE A 278 -3.11 13.95 3.33
C PHE A 278 -3.62 13.54 1.95
N GLY A 279 -2.75 12.99 1.09
CA GLY A 279 -3.16 12.50 -0.23
C GLY A 279 -4.26 11.44 -0.16
N MET A 280 -4.20 10.53 0.82
CA MET A 280 -5.25 9.54 1.05
C MET A 280 -6.58 10.18 1.48
N GLU A 281 -6.56 11.12 2.43
CA GLU A 281 -7.76 11.83 2.90
C GLU A 281 -8.39 12.70 1.80
N THR A 282 -7.59 13.20 0.86
CA THR A 282 -8.09 13.84 -0.37
C THR A 282 -8.80 12.83 -1.28
N LEU A 283 -8.17 11.68 -1.55
CA LEU A 283 -8.75 10.64 -2.41
C LEU A 283 -10.10 10.12 -1.88
N LEU A 284 -10.25 9.99 -0.56
CA LEU A 284 -11.50 9.60 0.10
C LEU A 284 -12.69 10.53 -0.19
N LYS A 285 -12.44 11.77 -0.64
CA LYS A 285 -13.48 12.77 -0.92
C LYS A 285 -13.81 12.91 -2.40
N LEU A 286 -13.10 12.21 -3.29
CA LEU A 286 -13.28 12.33 -4.73
C LEU A 286 -14.23 11.27 -5.25
N ASP A 287 -15.20 11.73 -6.05
CA ASP A 287 -16.05 10.88 -6.88
C ASP A 287 -15.28 10.39 -8.12
N LEU A 288 -15.88 9.54 -8.95
CA LEU A 288 -15.22 9.04 -10.17
C LEU A 288 -14.69 10.15 -11.07
N LYS A 289 -15.46 11.23 -11.25
CA LYS A 289 -15.06 12.35 -12.10
C LYS A 289 -13.88 13.12 -11.50
N GLY A 290 -13.90 13.41 -10.20
CA GLY A 290 -12.81 14.04 -9.47
C GLY A 290 -11.54 13.19 -9.50
N THR A 291 -11.66 11.88 -9.25
CA THR A 291 -10.54 10.93 -9.28
C THR A 291 -9.90 10.87 -10.67
N ARG A 292 -10.69 10.76 -11.74
CA ARG A 292 -10.19 10.82 -13.13
C ARG A 292 -9.46 12.12 -13.43
N ARG A 293 -9.96 13.26 -12.95
CA ARG A 293 -9.30 14.56 -13.12
C ARG A 293 -7.98 14.65 -12.36
N LEU A 294 -7.95 14.16 -11.12
CA LEU A 294 -6.76 14.15 -10.28
C LEU A 294 -5.65 13.31 -10.91
N PHE A 295 -5.95 12.06 -11.28
CA PHE A 295 -4.94 11.17 -11.88
C PHE A 295 -4.47 11.64 -13.25
N ASP A 296 -5.34 12.30 -14.02
CA ASP A 296 -4.94 12.96 -15.27
C ASP A 296 -3.83 13.99 -15.00
N ALA A 297 -4.06 14.93 -14.09
CA ALA A 297 -3.06 15.94 -13.72
C ALA A 297 -1.82 15.31 -13.07
N PHE A 298 -1.99 14.29 -12.24
CA PHE A 298 -0.89 13.62 -11.52
C PHE A 298 0.08 12.91 -12.46
N PHE A 299 -0.43 12.19 -13.48
CA PHE A 299 0.42 11.51 -14.46
C PHE A 299 0.96 12.43 -15.56
N ASP A 300 0.50 13.69 -15.65
CA ASP A 300 1.11 14.73 -16.51
C ASP A 300 2.27 15.47 -15.84
N LEU A 301 2.51 15.24 -14.55
CA LEU A 301 3.67 15.80 -13.86
C LEU A 301 4.97 15.18 -14.39
N ASP A 302 6.07 15.89 -14.18
CA ASP A 302 7.42 15.36 -14.40
C ASP A 302 7.53 13.96 -13.75
N PRO A 303 8.04 12.94 -14.49
CA PRO A 303 8.21 11.59 -13.98
C PRO A 303 8.87 11.50 -12.61
N LYS A 304 9.81 12.37 -12.28
CA LYS A 304 10.45 12.43 -10.96
C LYS A 304 9.42 12.48 -9.83
N TYR A 305 8.37 13.29 -9.94
CA TYR A 305 7.41 13.53 -8.87
C TYR A 305 6.45 12.35 -8.70
N TRP A 306 5.73 11.96 -9.75
CA TRP A 306 4.76 10.87 -9.59
C TRP A 306 5.46 9.54 -9.32
N GLN A 307 6.65 9.30 -9.92
CA GLN A 307 7.41 8.08 -9.63
C GLN A 307 7.93 8.06 -8.20
N GLY A 308 8.42 9.21 -7.72
CA GLY A 308 8.89 9.40 -6.35
C GLY A 308 7.77 9.18 -5.35
N PHE A 309 6.59 9.77 -5.60
CA PHE A 309 5.39 9.62 -4.77
C PHE A 309 5.02 8.15 -4.62
N LEU A 310 4.80 7.43 -5.73
CA LEU A 310 4.42 6.01 -5.70
C LEU A 310 5.45 5.11 -4.99
N SER A 311 6.72 5.54 -4.93
CA SER A 311 7.80 4.79 -4.29
C SER A 311 8.18 5.25 -2.88
N SER A 312 7.45 6.22 -2.30
CA SER A 312 7.79 6.82 -1.01
C SER A 312 9.21 7.42 -0.93
N ARG A 313 9.71 8.00 -2.03
CA ARG A 313 11.08 8.55 -2.14
C ARG A 313 11.17 10.08 -2.07
N LEU A 314 10.05 10.78 -1.98
CA LEU A 314 10.04 12.24 -1.94
C LEU A 314 10.23 12.77 -0.51
N SER A 315 10.96 13.87 -0.39
CA SER A 315 11.02 14.68 0.83
C SER A 315 9.74 15.51 1.01
N VAL A 316 9.53 16.09 2.21
CA VAL A 316 8.41 17.02 2.47
C VAL A 316 8.43 18.21 1.50
N LYS A 317 9.62 18.75 1.21
CA LYS A 317 9.79 19.85 0.24
C LYS A 317 9.36 19.44 -1.16
N GLU A 318 9.78 18.25 -1.61
CA GLU A 318 9.38 17.74 -2.93
C GLU A 318 7.89 17.40 -2.99
N LEU A 319 7.27 16.98 -1.89
CA LEU A 319 5.81 16.77 -1.81
C LEU A 319 5.03 18.09 -1.85
N ALA A 320 5.57 19.16 -1.25
CA ALA A 320 5.00 20.50 -1.39
C ALA A 320 5.09 20.99 -2.84
N ILE A 321 6.24 20.82 -3.50
CA ILE A 321 6.42 21.15 -4.92
C ILE A 321 5.48 20.31 -5.78
N LEU A 322 5.39 18.99 -5.55
CA LEU A 322 4.45 18.12 -6.24
C LEU A 322 3.02 18.63 -6.11
N SER A 323 2.60 19.05 -4.92
CA SER A 323 1.24 19.57 -4.67
C SER A 323 0.99 20.88 -5.42
N LEU A 324 1.97 21.78 -5.47
CA LEU A 324 1.89 23.03 -6.23
C LEU A 324 1.84 22.77 -7.74
N CYS A 325 2.71 21.90 -8.26
CA CYS A 325 2.72 21.50 -9.66
C CYS A 325 1.41 20.81 -10.04
N LEU A 326 0.89 19.93 -9.19
CA LEU A 326 -0.40 19.25 -9.39
C LEU A 326 -1.53 20.27 -9.49
N PHE A 327 -1.57 21.26 -8.60
CA PHE A 327 -2.57 22.33 -8.65
C PHE A 327 -2.42 23.21 -9.90
N GLY A 328 -1.18 23.51 -10.30
CA GLY A 328 -0.87 24.27 -11.52
C GLY A 328 -1.29 23.56 -12.81
N HIS A 329 -1.07 22.24 -12.92
CA HIS A 329 -1.44 21.45 -14.11
C HIS A 329 -2.91 21.02 -14.10
N ALA A 330 -3.58 21.04 -12.94
CA ALA A 330 -4.96 20.65 -12.79
C ALA A 330 -5.92 21.54 -13.60
N SER A 331 -6.91 20.92 -14.27
CA SER A 331 -8.05 21.65 -14.86
C SER A 331 -8.79 22.50 -13.82
N ASN A 332 -9.54 23.52 -14.24
CA ASN A 332 -10.29 24.38 -13.31
C ASN A 332 -11.24 23.61 -12.38
N LEU A 333 -11.91 22.57 -12.90
CA LEU A 333 -12.76 21.70 -12.09
C LEU A 333 -11.95 20.88 -11.07
N ALA A 334 -10.76 20.41 -11.45
CA ALA A 334 -9.86 19.70 -10.55
C ALA A 334 -9.29 20.62 -9.46
N ARG A 335 -8.96 21.88 -9.79
CA ARG A 335 -8.57 22.89 -8.80
C ARG A 335 -9.72 23.17 -7.82
N LEU A 336 -10.95 23.28 -8.32
CA LEU A 336 -12.13 23.43 -7.48
C LEU A 336 -12.30 22.22 -6.54
N ASP A 337 -12.15 21.00 -7.02
CA ASP A 337 -12.14 19.80 -6.18
C ASP A 337 -11.07 19.90 -5.09
N ILE A 338 -9.83 20.27 -5.45
CA ILE A 338 -8.72 20.39 -4.49
C ILE A 338 -9.04 21.43 -3.43
N VAL A 339 -9.47 22.64 -3.80
CA VAL A 339 -9.77 23.72 -2.85
C VAL A 339 -10.93 23.34 -1.91
N THR A 340 -12.00 22.77 -2.46
CA THR A 340 -13.22 22.48 -1.69
C THR A 340 -13.10 21.22 -0.84
N LYS A 341 -12.35 20.21 -1.30
CA LYS A 341 -12.27 18.90 -0.62
C LYS A 341 -11.01 18.76 0.25
N CYS A 342 -9.90 19.41 -0.09
CA CYS A 342 -8.63 19.22 0.62
C CYS A 342 -8.43 20.14 1.83
N SER A 343 -9.25 21.18 2.03
CA SER A 343 -9.05 22.18 3.10
C SER A 343 -8.91 21.56 4.50
N VAL A 344 -9.86 20.72 4.90
CA VAL A 344 -9.83 20.02 6.21
C VAL A 344 -8.63 19.05 6.32
N PRO A 345 -8.38 18.15 5.34
CA PRO A 345 -7.17 17.32 5.33
C PRO A 345 -5.87 18.13 5.43
N LEU A 346 -5.80 19.28 4.76
CA LEU A 346 -4.62 20.14 4.75
C LEU A 346 -4.36 20.74 6.13
N VAL A 347 -5.39 21.29 6.78
CA VAL A 347 -5.30 21.82 8.15
C VAL A 347 -4.84 20.72 9.11
N LYS A 348 -5.40 19.50 8.98
CA LYS A 348 -5.00 18.35 9.80
C LYS A 348 -3.54 17.97 9.58
N MET A 349 -3.08 17.93 8.32
CA MET A 349 -1.68 17.64 7.98
C MET A 349 -0.75 18.69 8.60
N ILE A 350 -1.05 19.98 8.45
CA ILE A 350 -0.25 21.08 9.03
C ILE A 350 -0.18 20.96 10.55
N GLY A 351 -1.32 20.70 11.21
CA GLY A 351 -1.36 20.48 12.65
C GLY A 351 -0.50 19.29 13.10
N ASN A 352 -0.58 18.16 12.39
CA ASN A 352 0.26 16.99 12.68
C ASN A 352 1.75 17.27 12.45
N LEU A 353 2.10 17.98 11.37
CA LEU A 353 3.49 18.38 11.11
C LEU A 353 4.04 19.30 12.21
N ALA A 354 3.21 20.20 12.75
CA ALA A 354 3.60 21.05 13.87
C ALA A 354 3.87 20.22 15.14
N VAL A 355 3.02 19.22 15.43
CA VAL A 355 3.20 18.31 16.57
C VAL A 355 4.46 17.45 16.43
N GLU A 356 4.78 16.95 15.24
CA GLU A 356 6.00 16.14 15.01
C GLU A 356 7.29 16.99 14.98
N SER A 357 7.17 18.33 14.91
CA SER A 357 8.31 19.25 14.94
C SER A 357 8.62 19.79 16.34
N LEU A 358 7.74 19.53 17.31
CA LEU A 358 7.93 19.76 18.75
C LEU A 358 8.62 18.55 19.37
#